data_AF-A0AAU0UBC1-F1
#
_entry.id   AF-A0AAU0UBC1-F1
#
_cell.length_a   1.000
_cell.length_b   1.000
_cell.length_c   1.000
_cell.angle_alpha   90.00
_cell.angle_beta   90.00
_cell.angle_gamma   90.00
#
_symmetry.space_group_name_H-M   'P 1'
#
loop_
_entity.id
_entity.type
_entity.pdbx_description
1 polymer ?
#
loop_
_entity_poly.entity_id
_entity_poly.type
_entity_poly.pdbx_seq_one_letter_code
_entity_poly.pdbx_strand_id
1 'polypeptide(L)'
;MSTVFIALQTNEETRPIIEAIEIDNPEAVVNREPAMVKINAPGRLVIRRETIEEQMGRSFDMQELNINLITLSGNVVEDEDSLTLTWGN
;
A
#
# COMPACT_ATOMS: atom_id res chain seq x y z
N MET A 1 -2.60 -20.12 0.49
CA MET A 1 -2.58 -18.84 -0.21
C MET A 1 -1.35 -18.10 0.24
N SER A 2 -0.51 -17.65 -0.70
CA SER A 2 0.68 -16.88 -0.35
C SER A 2 0.27 -15.45 0.04
N THR A 3 0.84 -14.94 1.13
CA THR A 3 0.55 -13.60 1.64
C THR A 3 1.43 -12.58 0.94
N VAL A 4 0.83 -11.56 0.34
CA VAL A 4 1.56 -10.38 -0.16
C VAL A 4 1.71 -9.39 0.99
N PHE A 5 2.75 -8.56 0.93
CA PHE A 5 2.87 -7.46 1.89
C PHE A 5 3.54 -6.25 1.29
N ILE A 6 3.27 -5.10 1.90
CA ILE A 6 4.00 -3.85 1.70
C ILE A 6 4.38 -3.28 3.07
N ALA A 7 5.59 -2.74 3.17
CA ALA A 7 6.10 -2.07 4.35
C ALA A 7 6.48 -0.64 3.99
N LEU A 8 5.90 0.31 4.70
CA LEU A 8 6.13 1.74 4.53
C LEU A 8 6.79 2.31 5.79
N GLN A 9 7.60 3.35 5.63
CA GLN A 9 8.15 4.10 6.76
C GLN A 9 7.02 4.76 7.55
N THR A 10 7.08 4.70 8.88
CA THR A 10 6.10 5.40 9.73
C THR A 10 6.37 6.91 9.71
N ASN A 11 5.49 7.69 9.07
CA ASN A 11 5.50 9.16 9.10
C ASN A 11 4.10 9.73 8.78
N GLU A 12 3.96 11.05 8.78
CA GLU A 12 2.68 11.71 8.50
C GLU A 12 2.25 11.58 7.02
N GLU A 13 3.19 11.48 6.09
CA GLU A 13 2.90 11.37 4.65
C GLU A 13 2.33 10.00 4.27
N THR A 14 2.76 8.94 4.96
CA THR A 14 2.30 7.57 4.73
C THR A 14 0.97 7.26 5.39
N ARG A 15 0.54 8.08 6.35
CA ARG A 15 -0.72 7.87 7.06
C ARG A 15 -1.95 7.79 6.12
N PRO A 16 -2.20 8.76 5.22
CA PRO A 16 -3.31 8.66 4.27
C PRO A 16 -3.14 7.49 3.28
N ILE A 17 -1.90 7.12 2.94
CA ILE A 17 -1.62 5.97 2.08
C ILE A 17 -2.04 4.67 2.78
N ILE A 18 -1.70 4.50 4.06
CA ILE A 18 -2.07 3.33 4.85
C ILE A 18 -3.58 3.23 4.99
N GLU A 19 -4.26 4.34 5.27
CA GLU A 19 -5.73 4.40 5.40
C GLU A 19 -6.41 4.03 4.08
N ALA A 20 -5.90 4.52 2.94
CA ALA A 20 -6.40 4.13 1.62
C ALA A 20 -6.22 2.62 1.35
N ILE A 21 -5.08 2.04 1.72
CA ILE A 21 -4.83 0.60 1.58
C ILE A 21 -5.79 -0.22 2.46
N GLU A 22 -6.09 0.23 3.68
CA GLU A 22 -7.07 -0.41 4.57
C GLU A 22 -8.48 -0.40 3.97
N ILE A 23 -8.88 0.73 3.33
CA ILE A 23 -10.17 0.87 2.65
C ILE A 23 -10.26 -0.06 1.44
N ASP A 24 -9.22 -0.07 0.59
CA ASP A 24 -9.20 -0.83 -0.65
C ASP A 24 -9.03 -2.35 -0.44
N ASN A 25 -8.51 -2.76 0.72
CA ASN A 25 -8.20 -4.16 1.04
C ASN A 25 -8.80 -4.56 2.40
N PRO A 26 -10.11 -4.87 2.48
CA PRO A 26 -10.77 -5.22 3.75
C PRO A 26 -10.18 -6.44 4.47
N GLU A 27 -9.49 -7.32 3.73
CA GLU A 27 -8.81 -8.51 4.28
C GLU A 27 -7.36 -8.24 4.71
N ALA A 28 -6.86 -7.01 4.54
CA ALA A 28 -5.51 -6.66 4.93
C ALA A 28 -5.35 -6.51 6.45
N VAL A 29 -4.18 -6.91 6.95
CA VAL A 29 -3.79 -6.80 8.36
C VAL A 29 -2.64 -5.81 8.46
N VAL A 30 -2.92 -4.69 9.13
CA VAL A 30 -1.96 -3.60 9.35
C VAL A 30 -1.23 -3.77 10.68
N ASN A 31 0.09 -3.90 10.61
CA ASN A 31 0.96 -4.00 11.77
C ASN A 31 1.77 -2.71 11.89
N ARG A 32 1.52 -1.94 12.95
CA ARG A 32 2.21 -0.67 13.20
C ARG A 32 3.38 -0.91 14.15
N GLU A 33 4.58 -0.67 13.66
CA GLU A 33 5.84 -0.72 14.43
C GLU A 33 6.44 0.69 14.53
N PRO A 34 7.37 0.94 15.48
CA PRO A 34 7.89 2.28 15.73
C PRO A 34 8.47 3.01 14.51
N ALA A 35 9.09 2.29 13.58
CA ALA A 35 9.75 2.86 12.40
C ALA A 35 9.09 2.45 11.07
N MET A 36 8.17 1.48 11.10
CA MET A 36 7.52 0.99 9.88
C MET A 36 6.07 0.56 10.13
N VAL A 37 5.27 0.62 9.08
CA VAL A 37 3.94 0.00 9.03
C VAL A 37 3.97 -1.09 7.97
N LYS A 38 3.70 -2.32 8.40
CA LYS A 38 3.66 -3.50 7.53
C LYS A 38 2.22 -3.97 7.34
N ILE A 39 1.77 -3.93 6.09
CA ILE A 39 0.43 -4.33 5.68
C ILE A 39 0.52 -5.66 4.95
N ASN A 40 -0.19 -6.67 5.44
CA ASN A 40 -0.21 -8.01 4.85
C ASN A 40 -1.60 -8.29 4.29
N ALA A 41 -1.71 -8.88 3.11
CA ALA A 41 -3.00 -9.29 2.54
C ALA A 41 -2.92 -10.70 1.92
N PRO A 42 -4.01 -11.48 1.97
CA PRO A 42 -4.04 -12.82 1.40
C PRO A 42 -4.10 -12.76 -0.13
N GLY A 43 -3.05 -13.22 -0.83
CA GLY A 43 -3.03 -13.41 -2.28
C GLY A 43 -2.95 -12.14 -3.14
N ARG A 44 -3.57 -11.03 -2.73
CA ARG A 44 -3.61 -9.77 -3.48
C ARG A 44 -3.67 -8.55 -2.55
N LEU A 45 -2.99 -7.48 -2.93
CA LEU A 45 -3.07 -6.15 -2.33
C LEU A 45 -3.15 -5.13 -3.47
N VAL A 46 -4.10 -4.20 -3.41
CA VAL A 46 -4.27 -3.13 -4.40
C VAL A 46 -4.18 -1.76 -3.72
N ILE A 47 -3.44 -0.85 -4.34
CA ILE A 47 -3.29 0.53 -3.88
C ILE A 47 -3.80 1.41 -5.01
N ARG A 48 -4.88 2.17 -4.78
CA ARG A 48 -5.47 3.03 -5.80
C ARG A 48 -5.09 4.48 -5.56
N ARG A 49 -4.68 5.16 -6.63
CA ARG A 49 -4.41 6.61 -6.62
C ARG A 49 -5.62 7.40 -6.14
N GLU A 50 -6.80 7.10 -6.68
CA GLU A 50 -8.08 7.75 -6.32
C GLU A 50 -8.34 7.71 -4.80
N THR A 51 -8.27 6.53 -4.18
CA THR A 51 -8.48 6.39 -2.73
C THR A 51 -7.43 7.14 -1.92
N ILE A 52 -6.16 7.15 -2.37
CA ILE A 52 -5.11 7.95 -1.72
C ILE A 52 -5.41 9.44 -1.82
N GLU A 53 -5.79 9.95 -2.99
CA GLU A 53 -6.12 11.36 -3.20
C GLU A 53 -7.29 11.81 -2.33
N GLU A 54 -8.31 10.96 -2.16
CA GLU A 54 -9.42 11.21 -1.24
C GLU A 54 -8.98 11.32 0.22
N GLN A 55 -8.11 10.40 0.70
CA GLN A 55 -7.61 10.46 2.07
C GLN A 55 -6.61 11.61 2.30
N MET A 56 -5.82 11.95 1.27
CA MET A 56 -4.78 12.97 1.36
C MET A 56 -5.31 14.40 1.13
N GLY A 57 -6.42 14.55 0.39
CA GLY A 57 -6.99 15.86 0.05
C GLY A 57 -6.18 16.64 -0.99
N ARG A 58 -5.31 15.97 -1.76
CA ARG A 58 -4.54 16.54 -2.88
C ARG A 58 -4.28 15.48 -3.94
N SER A 59 -3.82 15.91 -5.12
CA SER A 59 -3.31 15.00 -6.15
C SER A 59 -2.11 14.21 -5.64
N PHE A 60 -2.03 12.94 -6.05
CA PHE A 60 -0.98 12.01 -5.65
C PHE A 60 -0.41 11.33 -6.89
N ASP A 61 0.91 11.40 -7.07
CA ASP A 61 1.61 10.59 -8.08
C ASP A 61 1.97 9.23 -7.47
N MET A 62 1.65 8.13 -8.16
CA MET A 62 1.98 6.77 -7.71
C MET A 62 3.48 6.60 -7.42
N GLN A 63 4.35 7.34 -8.11
CA GLN A 63 5.79 7.34 -7.84
C GLN A 63 6.14 7.84 -6.44
N GLU A 64 5.33 8.71 -5.82
CA GLU A 64 5.53 9.21 -4.45
C GLU A 64 5.52 8.06 -3.43
N LEU A 65 4.83 6.96 -3.72
CA LEU A 65 4.80 5.77 -2.86
C LEU A 65 6.22 5.22 -2.60
N ASN A 66 7.10 5.30 -3.60
CA ASN A 66 8.46 4.78 -3.52
C ASN A 66 9.35 5.58 -2.57
N ILE A 67 9.01 6.83 -2.23
CA ILE A 67 9.77 7.67 -1.29
C ILE A 67 9.78 7.04 0.11
N ASN A 68 8.63 6.47 0.49
CA ASN A 68 8.43 5.91 1.82
C ASN A 68 8.39 4.38 1.83
N LEU A 69 8.62 3.73 0.69
CA LEU A 69 8.62 2.28 0.55
C LEU A 69 9.90 1.69 1.16
N ILE A 70 9.74 0.83 2.17
CA ILE A 70 10.85 0.05 2.74
C ILE A 70 11.03 -1.24 1.94
N THR A 71 9.95 -1.99 1.78
CA THR A 71 9.97 -3.29 1.07
C THR A 71 8.56 -3.73 0.71
N LEU A 72 8.44 -4.60 -0.29
CA LEU A 72 7.20 -5.25 -0.69
C LEU A 72 7.45 -6.70 -1.09
N SER A 73 6.38 -7.49 -1.17
CA SER A 73 6.42 -8.90 -1.52
C SER A 73 5.23 -9.28 -2.38
N GLY A 74 5.52 -9.78 -3.58
CA GLY A 74 4.55 -10.15 -4.60
C GLY A 74 5.08 -9.82 -5.99
N ASN A 75 4.37 -10.30 -7.00
CA ASN A 75 4.45 -9.75 -8.35
C ASN A 75 3.85 -8.36 -8.34
N VAL A 76 4.64 -7.37 -8.76
CA VAL A 76 4.24 -5.97 -8.81
C VAL A 76 3.72 -5.66 -10.21
N VAL A 77 2.54 -5.06 -10.28
CA VAL A 77 2.01 -4.39 -11.47
C VAL A 77 1.69 -2.98 -11.06
N GLU A 78 2.35 -2.01 -11.68
CA GLU A 78 2.15 -0.58 -11.43
C GLU A 78 1.77 0.10 -12.74
N ASP A 79 0.71 0.89 -12.70
CA ASP A 79 0.25 1.76 -13.77
C ASP A 79 -0.04 3.18 -13.22
N GLU A 80 -0.60 4.05 -14.04
CA GLU A 80 -0.88 5.45 -13.67
C GLU A 80 -1.92 5.59 -12.55
N ASP A 81 -2.76 4.58 -12.33
CA ASP A 81 -3.88 4.64 -11.40
C ASP A 81 -3.72 3.73 -10.19
N SER A 82 -2.85 2.72 -10.25
CA SER A 82 -2.71 1.74 -9.18
C SER A 82 -1.39 1.00 -9.12
N LEU A 83 -1.09 0.50 -7.92
CA LEU A 83 -0.08 -0.53 -7.67
C LEU A 83 -0.76 -1.77 -7.11
N THR A 84 -0.57 -2.91 -7.76
CA THR A 84 -1.11 -4.20 -7.33
C THR A 84 0.02 -5.18 -7.03
N LEU A 85 -0.04 -5.81 -5.85
CA LEU A 85 0.79 -6.94 -5.45
C LEU A 85 -0.02 -8.22 -5.53
N THR A 86 0.54 -9.28 -6.11
CA THR A 86 -0.10 -10.61 -6.16
C THR A 86 0.90 -11.73 -5.91
N TRP A 87 0.45 -12.83 -5.31
CA TRP A 87 1.20 -14.09 -5.29
C TRP A 87 0.36 -15.24 -5.85
N GLY A 88 0.86 -15.88 -6.91
CA GLY A 88 0.23 -17.04 -7.55
C GLY A 88 -0.03 -16.81 -9.03
N ASN A 89 0.32 -17.83 -9.82
CA ASN A 89 0.30 -17.92 -11.29
C ASN A 89 -0.96 -17.39 -11.98
#